data_AF-A0A2A5ABC8-F1
#
_entry.id   AF-A0A2A5ABC8-F1
#
_cell.length_a   1.000
_cell.length_b   1.000
_cell.length_c   1.000
_cell.angle_alpha   90.00
_cell.angle_beta   90.00
_cell.angle_gamma   90.00
#
_symmetry.space_group_name_H-M   'P 1'
#
loop_
_entity.id
_entity.type
_entity.pdbx_description
1 polymer ?
#
loop_
_entity_poly.entity_id
_entity_poly.type
_entity_poly.pdbx_seq_one_letter_code
_entity_poly.pdbx_strand_id
1 'polypeptide(L)'
;MSDALSDFIELSEALDDAYWEAGQIERKDSIYNIITAVNGEIGEINKLSVQDHHYPYEPITQGIQDVKEKLNRLRKSLDELDMRTRTASLLEKVIPVTLSLLK
;
A
#
# COMPACT_ATOMS: atom_id res chain seq x y z
N MET A 1 5.55 -0.34 -18.20
CA MET A 1 4.26 -0.34 -17.50
C MET A 1 4.44 -1.26 -16.33
N SER A 2 4.36 -0.73 -15.11
CA SER A 2 4.37 -1.56 -13.91
C SER A 2 3.08 -2.37 -13.88
N ASP A 3 3.16 -3.63 -13.46
CA ASP A 3 1.98 -4.44 -13.17
C ASP A 3 1.39 -3.93 -11.85
N ALA A 4 0.10 -3.65 -11.80
CA ALA A 4 -0.56 -3.18 -10.57
C ALA A 4 -0.27 -4.14 -9.40
N LEU A 5 -0.19 -5.44 -9.68
CA LEU A 5 0.21 -6.44 -8.69
C LEU A 5 1.59 -6.15 -8.10
N SER A 6 2.58 -5.83 -8.95
CA SER A 6 3.93 -5.51 -8.50
C SER A 6 3.99 -4.22 -7.68
N ASP A 7 3.18 -3.21 -8.03
CA ASP A 7 3.09 -1.97 -7.26
C ASP A 7 2.47 -2.19 -5.87
N PHE A 8 1.45 -3.05 -5.77
CA PHE A 8 0.85 -3.40 -4.48
C PHE A 8 1.78 -4.25 -3.62
N ILE A 9 2.55 -5.17 -4.20
CA ILE A 9 3.55 -5.97 -3.48
C ILE A 9 4.65 -5.06 -2.93
N GLU A 10 5.21 -4.17 -3.76
CA GLU A 10 6.25 -3.22 -3.32
C GLU A 10 5.74 -2.30 -2.19
N LEU A 11 4.47 -1.87 -2.27
CA LEU A 11 3.82 -1.13 -1.18
C LEU A 11 3.69 -1.98 0.08
N SER A 12 3.23 -3.23 -0.01
CA SER A 12 3.05 -4.10 1.15
C SER A 12 4.36 -4.34 1.89
N GLU A 13 5.46 -4.61 1.17
CA GLU A 13 6.78 -4.80 1.75
C GLU A 13 7.27 -3.55 2.49
N ALA A 14 7.08 -2.36 1.87
CA ALA A 14 7.43 -1.09 2.49
C ALA A 14 6.61 -0.80 3.76
N LEU A 15 5.33 -1.17 3.77
CA LEU A 15 4.46 -1.03 4.92
C LEU A 15 4.80 -2.02 6.04
N ASP A 16 5.24 -3.24 5.71
CA ASP A 16 5.69 -4.20 6.73
C ASP A 16 6.92 -3.68 7.48
N ASP A 17 7.92 -3.15 6.76
CA ASP A 17 9.07 -2.48 7.38
C ASP A 17 8.59 -1.32 8.28
N ALA A 18 7.63 -0.53 7.80
CA ALA A 18 7.06 0.59 8.53
C ALA A 18 6.33 0.17 9.81
N TYR A 19 5.59 -0.93 9.74
CA TYR A 19 4.89 -1.51 10.87
C TYR A 19 5.88 -1.91 11.95
N TRP A 20 6.98 -2.56 11.60
CA TRP A 20 8.00 -2.98 12.57
C TRP A 20 8.74 -1.81 13.19
N GLU A 21 8.98 -0.74 12.43
CA GLU A 21 9.67 0.47 12.89
C GLU A 21 8.78 1.42 13.72
N ALA A 22 7.46 1.38 13.54
CA ALA A 22 6.57 2.22 14.31
C ALA A 22 6.68 1.95 15.83
N GLY A 23 7.00 2.98 16.62
CA GLY A 23 7.15 2.87 18.07
C GLY A 23 5.85 3.00 18.88
N GLN A 24 4.75 3.42 18.26
CA GLN A 24 3.44 3.61 18.91
C GLN A 24 2.42 2.59 18.39
N ILE A 25 1.59 2.07 19.28
CA ILE A 25 0.60 1.04 18.93
C ILE A 25 -0.46 1.56 17.97
N GLU A 26 -0.85 2.83 18.10
CA GLU A 26 -1.82 3.50 17.23
C GLU A 26 -1.28 3.62 15.80
N ARG A 27 0.02 3.90 15.66
CA ARG A 27 0.70 3.95 14.36
C ARG A 27 0.77 2.55 13.73
N LYS A 28 1.09 1.53 14.53
CA LYS A 28 1.09 0.14 14.09
C LYS A 28 -0.29 -0.31 13.62
N ASP A 29 -1.35 0.00 14.35
CA ASP A 29 -2.73 -0.34 13.99
C ASP A 29 -3.14 0.33 12.66
N SER A 30 -2.83 1.61 12.50
CA SER A 30 -3.08 2.34 11.26
C SER A 30 -2.36 1.72 10.06
N ILE A 31 -1.06 1.40 10.20
CA ILE A 31 -0.26 0.76 9.14
C ILE A 31 -0.79 -0.64 8.85
N TYR A 32 -1.09 -1.44 9.87
CA TYR A 32 -1.60 -2.80 9.72
C TYR A 32 -2.96 -2.85 9.03
N ASN A 33 -3.82 -1.86 9.29
CA ASN A 33 -5.09 -1.71 8.59
C ASN A 33 -4.87 -1.53 7.07
N ILE A 34 -3.90 -0.70 6.68
CA ILE A 34 -3.52 -0.51 5.28
C ILE A 34 -2.96 -1.82 4.69
N ILE A 35 -2.03 -2.48 5.39
CA ILE A 35 -1.45 -3.77 4.97
C ILE A 35 -2.55 -4.81 4.71
N THR A 36 -3.52 -4.91 5.62
CA THR A 36 -4.62 -5.90 5.52
C THR A 36 -5.44 -5.69 4.25
N ALA A 37 -5.79 -4.44 3.95
CA ALA A 37 -6.56 -4.12 2.75
C ALA A 37 -5.74 -4.27 1.46
N VAL A 38 -4.46 -3.88 1.46
CA VAL A 38 -3.55 -4.11 0.32
C VAL A 38 -3.39 -5.60 0.03
N ASN A 39 -3.19 -6.43 1.05
CA ASN A 39 -3.08 -7.89 0.88
C ASN A 39 -4.38 -8.53 0.40
N GLY A 40 -5.53 -8.02 0.85
CA GLY A 40 -6.83 -8.42 0.30
C GLY A 40 -6.92 -8.15 -1.20
N GLU A 41 -6.50 -6.96 -1.62
CA GLU A 41 -6.49 -6.56 -3.02
C GLU A 41 -5.51 -7.41 -3.87
N ILE A 42 -4.29 -7.63 -3.38
CA ILE A 42 -3.30 -8.53 -4.01
C ILE A 42 -3.90 -9.93 -4.22
N GLY A 43 -4.65 -10.43 -3.23
CA GLY A 43 -5.34 -11.71 -3.32
C GLY A 43 -6.37 -11.75 -4.45
N GLU A 44 -7.17 -10.71 -4.60
CA GLU A 44 -8.16 -10.62 -5.69
C GLU A 44 -7.51 -10.42 -7.07
N ILE A 45 -6.47 -9.57 -7.16
CA ILE A 45 -5.70 -9.38 -8.40
C ILE A 45 -5.09 -10.70 -8.85
N ASN A 46 -4.51 -11.50 -7.95
CA ASN A 46 -3.94 -12.80 -8.30
C ASN A 46 -4.99 -13.79 -8.84
N LYS A 47 -6.24 -13.73 -8.35
CA LYS A 47 -7.33 -14.57 -8.86
C LYS A 47 -7.73 -14.16 -10.27
N LEU A 48 -7.85 -12.86 -10.53
CA LEU A 48 -8.22 -12.32 -11.84
C LEU A 48 -7.09 -12.40 -12.87
N SER A 49 -5.85 -12.23 -12.43
CA SER A 49 -4.65 -12.31 -13.27
C SER A 49 -4.64 -13.63 -14.04
N VAL A 50 -5.01 -14.77 -13.44
CA VAL A 50 -5.09 -16.07 -14.16
C VAL A 50 -6.04 -16.04 -15.38
N GLN A 51 -6.99 -15.09 -15.46
CA GLN A 51 -8.03 -15.03 -16.48
C GLN A 51 -7.96 -13.77 -17.40
N ASP A 52 -7.49 -12.63 -16.91
CA ASP A 52 -7.73 -11.30 -17.54
C ASP A 52 -6.48 -10.38 -17.64
N HIS A 53 -5.31 -10.91 -18.03
CA HIS A 53 -4.03 -10.16 -18.13
C HIS A 53 -4.01 -8.89 -19.04
N HIS A 54 -5.08 -8.59 -19.78
CA HIS A 54 -5.10 -7.48 -20.75
C HIS A 54 -5.90 -6.25 -20.30
N TYR A 55 -6.64 -6.32 -19.20
CA TYR A 55 -7.45 -5.20 -18.72
C TYR A 55 -6.66 -4.28 -17.79
N PRO A 56 -6.92 -2.95 -17.84
CA PRO A 56 -6.37 -2.03 -16.85
C PRO A 56 -6.91 -2.38 -15.46
N TYR A 57 -6.07 -2.22 -14.45
CA TYR A 57 -6.46 -2.45 -13.06
C TYR A 57 -7.63 -1.53 -12.64
N GLU A 58 -8.60 -2.14 -11.97
CA GLU A 58 -9.68 -1.45 -11.25
C GLU A 58 -9.75 -1.99 -9.82
N PRO A 59 -10.05 -1.14 -8.81
CA PRO A 59 -10.24 -1.59 -7.43
C PRO A 59 -11.30 -2.69 -7.31
N ILE A 60 -10.89 -3.86 -6.80
CA ILE A 60 -11.74 -5.04 -6.68
C ILE A 60 -12.40 -5.09 -5.30
N THR A 61 -11.65 -4.76 -4.24
CA THR A 61 -12.17 -4.77 -2.87
C THR A 61 -12.67 -3.40 -2.42
N GLN A 62 -13.69 -3.39 -1.55
CA GLN A 62 -14.11 -2.12 -0.91
C GLN A 62 -13.03 -1.57 0.02
N GLY A 63 -12.24 -2.46 0.64
CA GLY A 63 -11.19 -2.08 1.59
C GLY A 63 -10.11 -1.20 0.96
N ILE A 64 -9.73 -1.46 -0.30
CA ILE A 64 -8.71 -0.65 -0.98
C ILE A 64 -9.21 0.77 -1.30
N GLN A 65 -10.51 0.96 -1.50
CA GLN A 65 -11.10 2.28 -1.70
C GLN A 65 -10.96 3.15 -0.44
N ASP A 66 -11.18 2.56 0.74
CA ASP A 66 -11.04 3.25 2.04
C ASP A 66 -9.57 3.53 2.40
N VAL A 67 -8.63 2.75 1.84
CA VAL A 67 -7.18 2.90 2.07
C VAL A 67 -6.60 4.13 1.39
N LYS A 68 -7.20 4.64 0.31
CA LYS A 68 -6.71 5.83 -0.42
C LYS A 68 -6.48 7.02 0.51
N GLU A 69 -7.47 7.32 1.35
CA GLU A 69 -7.37 8.41 2.33
C GLU A 69 -6.32 8.13 3.42
N LYS A 70 -6.20 6.87 3.85
CA LYS A 70 -5.21 6.45 4.86
C LYS A 70 -3.78 6.53 4.34
N LEU A 71 -3.54 6.12 3.09
CA LEU A 71 -2.26 6.27 2.40
C LEU A 71 -1.87 7.74 2.23
N ASN A 72 -2.83 8.61 1.87
CA ASN A 72 -2.58 10.05 1.80
C ASN A 72 -2.20 10.65 3.16
N ARG A 73 -2.83 10.22 4.24
CA ARG A 73 -2.47 10.64 5.61
C ARG A 73 -1.10 10.12 6.00
N LEU A 74 -0.83 8.83 5.77
CA LEU A 74 0.46 8.21 6.04
C LEU A 74 1.59 8.96 5.34
N ARG A 75 1.43 9.26 4.03
CA ARG A 75 2.39 10.02 3.23
C ARG A 75 2.73 11.38 3.85
N LYS A 76 1.72 12.10 4.33
CA LYS A 76 1.91 13.43 4.96
C LYS A 76 2.60 13.35 6.31
N SER A 77 2.47 12.23 7.01
CA SER A 77 3.09 12.01 8.32
C SER A 77 4.46 11.34 8.25
N LEU A 78 4.96 10.95 7.07
CA LEU A 78 6.22 10.19 6.95
C LEU A 78 7.40 10.90 7.62
N ASP A 79 7.47 12.23 7.50
CA ASP A 79 8.51 13.07 8.13
C ASP A 79 8.44 13.09 9.67
N GLU A 80 7.27 12.78 10.24
CA GLU A 80 7.01 12.75 11.69
C GLU A 80 7.16 11.34 12.29
N LEU A 81 7.42 10.34 11.43
CA LEU A 81 7.68 8.97 11.86
C LEU A 81 9.20 8.80 12.03
N ASP A 82 9.62 8.36 13.21
CA ASP A 82 11.02 8.00 13.51
C ASP A 82 11.41 6.69 12.81
N MET A 83 11.34 6.67 11.48
CA MET A 83 11.62 5.52 10.62
C MET A 83 13.07 5.51 10.16
N ARG A 84 13.55 4.35 9.73
CA ARG A 84 14.83 4.26 9.03
C ARG A 84 14.69 4.98 7.69
N THR A 85 15.74 5.72 7.30
CA THR A 85 15.78 6.50 6.05
C THR A 85 15.40 5.68 4.82
N ARG A 86 15.79 4.40 4.78
CA ARG A 86 15.45 3.48 3.68
C ARG A 86 13.94 3.26 3.56
N THR A 87 13.26 3.01 4.68
CA THR A 87 11.83 2.73 4.74
C THR A 87 11.02 3.97 4.34
N ALA A 88 11.37 5.14 4.88
CA ALA A 88 10.75 6.41 4.51
C ALA A 88 10.91 6.70 3.00
N SER A 89 12.13 6.56 2.46
CA SER A 89 12.41 6.79 1.03
C SER A 89 11.62 5.84 0.13
N LEU A 90 11.47 4.57 0.55
CA LEU A 90 10.69 3.59 -0.20
C LEU A 90 9.20 3.96 -0.20
N LEU A 91 8.63 4.29 0.97
CA LEU A 91 7.23 4.73 1.09
C LEU A 91 6.93 6.00 0.29
N GLU A 92 7.83 6.99 0.30
CA GLU A 92 7.70 8.20 -0.52
C GLU A 92 7.63 7.89 -2.02
N LYS A 93 8.35 6.85 -2.47
CA LYS A 93 8.35 6.40 -3.85
C LYS A 93 7.09 5.61 -4.19
N VAL A 94 6.70 4.64 -3.37
CA VAL A 94 5.66 3.65 -3.73
C VAL A 94 4.24 4.15 -3.45
N ILE A 95 4.02 4.96 -2.40
CA ILE A 95 2.68 5.46 -2.07
C ILE A 95 2.05 6.26 -3.22
N PRO A 96 2.76 7.23 -3.87
CA PRO A 96 2.19 7.96 -4.99
C PRO A 96 1.86 7.08 -6.20
N VAL A 97 2.67 6.06 -6.45
CA VAL A 97 2.44 5.10 -7.54
C VAL A 97 1.14 4.35 -7.29
N THR A 98 0.97 3.74 -6.11
CA THR A 98 -0.27 3.04 -5.77
C THR A 98 -1.48 3.97 -5.76
N LEU A 99 -1.36 5.21 -5.25
CA LEU A 99 -2.45 6.18 -5.28
C LEU A 99 -2.90 6.52 -6.70
N SER A 100 -1.99 6.50 -7.69
CA SER A 100 -2.33 6.75 -9.10
C SER A 100 -3.16 5.62 -9.73
N LEU A 101 -3.08 4.40 -9.17
CA LEU A 101 -3.89 3.25 -9.58
C LEU A 101 -5.34 3.35 -9.06
N LEU A 102 -5.51 3.96 -7.89
CA LEU A 102 -6.79 4.07 -7.17
C LEU A 102 -7.63 5.29 -7.59
N LYS A 103 -7.65 5.63 -8.89
CA LYS A 103 -8.25 6.85 -9.51
C LYS A 103 -9.30 7.59 -8.67
#